data_AF-W0A4C7-F1
#
_entry.id   AF-W0A4C7-F1
#
_cell.length_a   1.000
_cell.length_b   1.000
_cell.length_c   1.000
_cell.angle_alpha   90.00
_cell.angle_beta   90.00
_cell.angle_gamma   90.00
#
_symmetry.space_group_name_H-M   'P 1'
#
loop_
_entity.id
_entity.type
_entity.pdbx_description
1 polymer ?
#
loop_
_entity_poly.entity_id
_entity_poly.type
_entity_poly.pdbx_seq_one_letter_code
_entity_poly.pdbx_strand_id
1 'polypeptide(L)' 'MIAYRTNLRTTAVPAHRNLLGRIEGALRRHDISATRFGIDAVADPKMVGHIRRGRTPRDHVQARIIAHIAKLDGEARA' A
#
# COMPACT_ATOMS: atom_id res chain seq x y z
N MET A 1 29.32 -18.06 4.89
CA MET A 1 28.52 -17.58 6.05
C MET A 1 28.88 -16.12 6.23
N ILE A 2 27.99 -15.13 6.17
CA ILE A 2 26.71 -14.98 6.87
C ILE A 2 25.68 -14.37 5.92
N ALA A 3 24.48 -14.97 5.87
CA ALA A 3 23.35 -14.50 5.08
C ALA A 3 22.77 -13.21 5.69
N TYR A 4 22.59 -12.16 4.90
CA TYR A 4 21.72 -11.03 5.26
C TYR A 4 20.25 -11.44 5.09
N ARG A 5 19.81 -12.38 5.93
CA ARG A 5 18.40 -12.71 6.14
C ARG A 5 17.90 -11.90 7.33
N THR A 6 17.73 -10.60 7.14
CA THR A 6 17.15 -9.76 8.20
C THR A 6 15.64 -9.76 8.06
N ASN A 7 15.03 -10.62 8.88
CA ASN A 7 13.62 -10.65 9.19
C ASN A 7 13.12 -9.23 9.54
N LEU A 8 12.37 -8.59 8.64
CA LEU A 8 11.56 -7.43 9.02
C LEU A 8 10.27 -7.94 9.64
N ARG A 9 10.39 -8.33 10.92
CA ARG A 9 9.25 -8.48 11.80
C ARG A 9 8.62 -7.10 11.96
N THR A 10 7.38 -7.00 11.50
CA THR A 10 6.38 -5.98 11.78
C THR A 10 6.46 -5.49 13.24
N THR A 11 7.08 -4.34 13.48
CA THR A 11 6.95 -3.60 14.74
C THR A 11 6.40 -2.21 14.46
N ALA A 12 5.11 -2.04 14.78
CA ALA A 12 4.38 -0.79 15.02
C ALA A 12 5.06 0.52 14.58
N VAL A 13 5.07 0.74 13.26
CA VAL A 13 5.24 2.07 12.67
C VAL A 13 3.86 2.74 12.75
N PRO A 14 3.70 3.97 13.30
CA PRO A 14 2.38 4.60 13.43
C PRO A 14 1.68 4.59 12.07
N ALA A 15 0.35 4.40 12.04
CA ALA A 15 -0.41 4.02 10.84
C ALA A 15 -0.22 4.90 9.59
N HIS A 16 0.45 6.07 9.70
CA HIS A 16 0.83 6.96 8.60
C HIS A 16 2.22 6.67 7.98
N ARG A 17 3.16 6.06 8.70
CA ARG A 17 4.61 6.21 8.45
C ARG A 17 5.20 5.14 7.50
N ASN A 18 4.38 4.26 6.91
CA ASN A 18 4.76 3.45 5.74
C ASN A 18 3.55 3.16 4.83
N LEU A 19 3.16 4.14 4.02
CA LEU A 19 2.06 4.02 3.04
C LEU A 19 2.28 2.86 2.06
N LEU A 20 3.52 2.65 1.60
CA LEU A 20 3.86 1.56 0.69
C LEU A 20 3.57 0.20 1.31
N GLY A 21 3.98 -0.01 2.57
CA GLY A 21 3.69 -1.27 3.28
C GLY A 21 2.19 -1.56 3.40
N ARG A 22 1.37 -0.51 3.60
CA ARG A 22 -0.10 -0.66 3.64
C ARG A 22 -0.67 -1.05 2.28
N ILE A 23 -0.19 -0.41 1.20
CA ILE A 23 -0.58 -0.76 -0.17
C ILE A 23 -0.20 -2.21 -0.46
N GLU A 24 1.05 -2.60 -0.28
CA GLU A 24 1.53 -3.97 -0.54
C GLU A 24 0.81 -5.02 0.31
N GLY A 25 0.39 -4.67 1.53
CA GLY A 25 -0.46 -5.51 2.36
C GLY A 25 -1.86 -5.70 1.75
N ALA A 26 -2.48 -4.62 1.29
CA ALA A 26 -3.80 -4.67 0.64
C ALA A 26 -3.76 -5.44 -0.69
N LEU A 27 -2.73 -5.23 -1.52
CA LEU A 27 -2.56 -5.98 -2.77
C LEU A 27 -2.53 -7.49 -2.53
N ARG A 28 -1.79 -7.93 -1.49
CA ARG A 28 -1.69 -9.36 -1.14
C ARG A 28 -2.97 -9.91 -0.52
N ARG A 29 -3.65 -9.15 0.34
CA ARG A 29 -4.86 -9.61 1.03
C ARG A 29 -6.05 -9.80 0.09
N HIS A 30 -6.16 -8.91 -0.90
CA HIS A 30 -7.32 -8.85 -1.81
C HIS A 30 -7.02 -9.41 -3.21
N ASP A 31 -5.81 -9.96 -3.42
CA ASP A 31 -5.32 -10.49 -4.71
C ASP A 31 -5.54 -9.53 -5.90
N ILE A 32 -5.32 -8.24 -5.66
CA ILE A 32 -5.47 -7.19 -6.68
C ILE A 32 -4.11 -6.76 -7.22
N SER A 33 -4.05 -6.50 -8.53
CA SER A 33 -2.84 -6.00 -9.17
C SER A 33 -2.57 -4.55 -8.77
N ALA A 34 -1.28 -4.17 -8.73
CA ALA A 34 -0.85 -2.80 -8.43
C ALA A 34 -1.46 -1.77 -9.40
N THR A 35 -1.61 -2.15 -10.68
CA THR A 35 -2.25 -1.34 -11.72
C THR A 35 -3.72 -1.09 -11.41
N ARG A 36 -4.46 -2.15 -11.07
CA ARG A 36 -5.89 -2.06 -10.74
C ARG A 36 -6.09 -1.21 -9.49
N PHE A 37 -5.31 -1.46 -8.44
CA PHE A 37 -5.33 -0.64 -7.24
C PHE A 37 -5.10 0.85 -7.53
N GLY A 38 -4.16 1.17 -8.44
CA GLY A 38 -3.89 2.55 -8.82
C GLY A 38 -5.03 3.23 -9.56
N ILE A 39 -5.69 2.51 -10.47
CA ILE A 39 -6.88 2.98 -11.17
C ILE A 39 -8.02 3.20 -10.16
N ASP A 40 -8.30 2.22 -9.32
CA ASP A 40 -9.45 2.23 -8.40
C ASP A 40 -9.28 3.29 -7.29
N ALA A 41 -8.07 3.46 -6.75
CA ALA A 41 -7.82 4.41 -5.67
C ALA A 41 -7.75 5.87 -6.15
N VAL A 42 -7.00 6.13 -7.23
CA VAL A 42 -6.60 7.49 -7.62
C VAL A 42 -6.67 7.77 -9.12
N ALA A 43 -7.20 6.85 -9.93
CA ALA A 43 -7.22 6.93 -11.40
C ALA A 43 -5.82 7.02 -12.04
N ASP A 44 -4.78 6.46 -11.39
CA ASP A 44 -3.41 6.39 -11.93
C ASP A 44 -2.84 4.95 -11.82
N PRO A 45 -2.72 4.20 -12.93
CA PRO A 45 -2.17 2.84 -12.91
C PRO A 45 -0.70 2.76 -12.49
N LYS A 46 0.07 3.86 -12.62
CA LYS A 46 1.51 3.90 -12.31
C LYS A 46 1.79 4.31 -10.87
N MET A 47 0.76 4.72 -10.12
CA MET A 47 0.90 5.29 -8.78
C MET A 47 1.70 4.39 -7.83
N VAL A 48 1.39 3.09 -7.75
CA VAL A 48 2.12 2.16 -6.88
C VAL A 48 3.58 2.05 -7.31
N GLY A 49 3.85 2.00 -8.62
CA GLY A 49 5.21 1.98 -9.16
C GLY A 49 6.01 3.25 -8.88
N HIS A 50 5.36 4.41 -8.77
CA HIS A 50 6.00 5.64 -8.33
C HIS A 50 6.35 5.59 -6.84
N ILE A 51 5.44 5.11 -5.99
CA ILE A 51 5.68 4.99 -4.55
C ILE A 51 6.79 3.96 -4.26
N ARG A 52 6.83 2.84 -4.99
CA ARG A 52 7.93 1.85 -4.94
C ARG A 52 9.30 2.45 -5.26
N ARG A 53 9.32 3.47 -6.12
CA ARG A 53 10.54 4.21 -6.49
C ARG A 53 10.88 5.35 -5.52
N GLY A 54 10.18 5.46 -4.40
CA GLY A 54 10.42 6.48 -3.36
C GLY A 54 9.66 7.79 -3.57
N ARG A 55 8.73 7.86 -4.53
CA ARG A 55 7.87 9.05 -4.68
C ARG A 55 6.93 9.17 -3.50
N THR A 56 6.89 10.36 -2.90
CA THR A 56 5.92 10.69 -1.84
C THR A 56 4.66 11.30 -2.47
N PRO A 57 3.47 10.68 -2.33
CA PRO A 57 2.23 11.27 -2.79
C PRO A 57 1.87 12.51 -1.99
N ARG A 58 1.15 13.46 -2.60
CA ARG A 58 0.58 14.61 -1.89
C ARG A 58 -0.49 14.16 -0.90
N ASP A 59 -0.75 14.96 0.13
CA ASP A 59 -1.67 14.60 1.23
C ASP A 59 -3.05 14.15 0.77
N HIS A 60 -3.65 14.82 -0.23
CA HIS A 60 -4.94 14.41 -0.80
C HIS A 60 -4.89 13.03 -1.46
N VAL A 61 -3.77 12.68 -2.10
CA VAL A 61 -3.56 11.36 -2.72
C VAL A 61 -3.38 10.31 -1.63
N GLN A 62 -2.63 10.63 -0.57
CA GLN A 62 -2.47 9.74 0.58
C GLN A 62 -3.82 9.44 1.24
N ALA A 63 -4.66 10.46 1.44
CA ALA A 63 -6.00 10.29 2.00
C ALA A 63 -6.88 9.37 1.14
N ARG A 64 -6.86 9.54 -0.19
CA ARG A 64 -7.59 8.66 -1.13
C ARG A 64 -7.11 7.21 -1.05
N ILE A 65 -5.79 6.99 -1.01
CA ILE A 65 -5.20 5.65 -0.87
C ILE A 65 -5.64 5.01 0.44
N ILE A 66 -5.58 5.75 1.55
CA ILE A 66 -5.98 5.26 2.88
C ILE A 66 -7.48 4.90 2.90
N ALA A 67 -8.33 5.77 2.35
CA ALA A 67 -9.77 5.53 2.26
C ALA A 67 -10.09 4.29 1.40
N HIS A 68 -9.39 4.13 0.28
CA HIS A 68 -9.56 2.96 -0.59
C HIS A 68 -9.14 1.66 0.10
N ILE A 69 -8.02 1.65 0.84
CA ILE A 69 -7.60 0.48 1.63
C ILE A 69 -8.66 0.15 2.69
N ALA A 70 -9.19 1.15 3.39
CA ALA A 70 -10.24 0.94 4.38
C ALA A 70 -11.52 0.36 3.76
N LYS A 71 -11.89 0.80 2.55
CA LYS A 71 -13.00 0.24 1.79
C LYS A 71 -12.78 -1.24 1.45
N LEU A 72 -11.61 -1.58 0.88
CA LEU A 72 -11.27 -2.97 0.56
C LEU A 72 -11.30 -3.87 1.82
N ASP A 73 -10.70 -3.40 2.92
CA ASP A 73 -10.69 -4.13 4.18
C ASP A 73 -12.10 -4.31 4.78
N GLY A 74 -13.06 -3.42 4.46
CA GLY A 74 -14.47 -3.58 4.80
C GLY A 74 -15.19 -4.60 3.90
N GLU A 75 -14.90 -4.60 2.60
CA GLU A 75 -15.45 -5.56 1.63
C GLU A 75 -15.02 -7.00 1.95
N ALA A 76 -13.79 -7.23 2.42
CA ALA A 76 -13.35 -8.58 2.82
C ALA A 76 -13.92 -9.09 4.15
N ARG A 77 -14.58 -8.23 4.93
CA ARG A 77 -15.22 -8.62 6.21
C ARG A 77 -16.72 -8.88 6.07
N ALA A 78 -17.31 -8.60 4.92
CA ALA A 78 -18.70 -8.86 4.60
C ALA A 78 -18.86 -10.23 3.94
#